data_AF-A0AAU5W6G9-F1
#
_entry.id   AF-A0AAU5W6G9-F1
#
_cell.length_a   1.000
_cell.length_b   1.000
_cell.length_c   1.000
_cell.angle_alpha   90.00
_cell.angle_beta   90.00
_cell.angle_gamma   90.00
#
_symmetry.space_group_name_H-M   'P 1'
#
loop_
_entity.id
_entity.type
_entity.pdbx_description
1 polymer ?
#
loop_
_entity_poly.entity_id
_entity_poly.type
_entity_poly.pdbx_seq_one_letter_code
_entity_poly.pdbx_strand_id
1 'polypeptide(L)'
;MEKLPSNGRARCRSLFTTHPEYSDISPTQYDAAYRWLEETGLLHDSDDALPIGQRVFRAVLLTGDVYWFRDADLHVREPAEVPIDAGRAAAVLGLSELQTYQEIHVARGKVDSAERSRIGAAGETALVDLLSSSTTAGIEHVAAHSDGYGYDIAVHAGRRSLHIEAKATTRRNRLTFFLSRHEYEVMRHDPSWQLVVLQLTDQLTINAIGSVARTWIEAQLPHDQSPYGRWETCRIDVPPGQAVSGIPRLAPLLTPGAPALLRG
;
A
#
# COMPACT_ATOMS: atom_id res chain seq x y z
N MET A 1 24.82 -35.46 36.89
CA MET A 1 24.70 -34.94 35.52
C MET A 1 23.23 -34.71 35.26
N GLU A 2 22.79 -33.46 35.37
CA GLU A 2 21.38 -33.10 35.22
C GLU A 2 20.98 -33.31 33.75
N LYS A 3 20.01 -34.18 33.49
CA LYS A 3 19.53 -34.42 32.13
C LYS A 3 18.71 -33.20 31.71
N LEU A 4 19.11 -32.54 30.62
CA LEU A 4 18.30 -31.50 30.01
C LEU A 4 16.88 -32.04 29.72
N PRO A 5 15.83 -31.19 29.84
CA PRO A 5 14.47 -31.59 29.54
C PRO A 5 14.33 -32.16 28.12
N SER A 6 13.29 -32.96 27.87
CA SER A 6 13.09 -33.63 26.58
C SER A 6 12.87 -32.64 25.42
N ASN A 7 12.48 -31.40 25.71
CA ASN A 7 12.29 -30.31 24.76
C ASN A 7 12.77 -28.97 25.35
N GLY A 8 12.83 -27.92 24.53
CA GLY A 8 13.07 -26.55 24.98
C GLY A 8 14.45 -25.97 24.62
N ARG A 9 14.57 -24.65 24.83
CA ARG A 9 15.66 -23.80 24.36
C ARG A 9 17.06 -24.32 24.71
N ALA A 10 17.28 -24.73 25.97
CA ALA A 10 18.59 -25.20 26.43
C ALA A 10 19.05 -26.46 25.68
N ARG A 11 18.11 -27.38 25.37
CA ARG A 11 18.41 -28.58 24.60
C ARG A 11 18.68 -28.27 23.13
N CYS A 12 17.85 -27.44 22.50
CA CYS A 12 18.08 -27.02 21.12
C CYS A 12 19.44 -26.32 20.98
N ARG A 13 19.76 -25.38 21.88
CA ARG A 13 21.06 -24.71 21.89
C ARG A 13 22.21 -25.70 22.03
N SER A 14 22.11 -26.67 22.94
CA SER A 14 23.13 -27.72 23.08
C SER A 14 23.31 -28.50 21.78
N LEU A 15 22.21 -28.91 21.13
CA LEU A 15 22.24 -29.67 19.88
C LEU A 15 22.93 -28.88 18.75
N PHE A 16 22.57 -27.62 18.54
CA PHE A 16 23.18 -26.77 17.51
C PHE A 16 24.64 -26.41 17.79
N THR A 17 25.08 -26.41 19.05
CA THR A 17 26.47 -26.03 19.42
C THR A 17 27.42 -27.21 19.56
N THR A 18 26.92 -28.43 19.70
CA THR A 18 27.78 -29.62 19.94
C THR A 18 27.65 -30.70 18.87
N HIS A 19 26.59 -30.71 18.06
CA HIS A 19 26.39 -31.78 17.08
C HIS A 19 27.15 -31.49 15.77
N PRO A 20 27.92 -32.45 15.22
CA PRO A 20 28.74 -32.21 14.03
C PRO A 20 27.96 -31.74 12.79
N GLU A 21 26.70 -32.19 12.64
CA GLU A 21 25.83 -31.80 11.51
C GLU A 21 25.40 -30.33 11.52
N TYR A 22 25.60 -29.60 12.62
CA TYR A 22 25.30 -28.17 12.75
C TYR A 22 26.55 -27.34 13.04
N SER A 23 27.73 -27.89 12.78
CA SER A 23 29.02 -27.24 13.05
C SER A 23 29.28 -25.98 12.21
N ASP A 24 28.45 -25.75 11.18
CA ASP A 24 28.42 -24.55 10.34
C ASP A 24 27.75 -23.35 11.03
N ILE A 25 27.06 -23.55 12.16
CA ILE A 25 26.41 -22.50 12.94
C ILE A 25 27.17 -22.27 14.25
N SER A 26 27.79 -21.09 14.38
CA SER A 26 28.41 -20.68 15.64
C SER A 26 27.36 -20.45 16.75
N PRO A 27 27.73 -20.58 18.04
CA PRO A 27 26.82 -20.26 19.14
C PRO A 27 26.21 -18.86 19.06
N THR A 28 26.99 -17.87 18.59
CA THR A 28 26.52 -16.49 18.41
C THR A 28 25.47 -16.40 17.30
N GLN A 29 25.65 -17.11 16.18
CA GLN A 29 24.66 -17.17 15.09
C GLN A 29 23.37 -17.84 15.57
N TYR A 30 23.46 -18.92 16.35
CA TYR A 30 22.29 -19.55 16.95
C TYR A 30 21.54 -18.59 17.88
N ASP A 31 22.26 -17.95 18.82
CA ASP A 31 21.64 -17.06 19.81
C ASP A 31 21.00 -15.83 19.14
N ALA A 32 21.60 -15.31 18.05
CA ALA A 32 21.02 -14.25 17.22
C ALA A 32 19.77 -14.72 16.46
N ALA A 33 19.82 -15.86 15.79
CA ALA A 33 18.68 -16.42 15.06
C ALA A 33 17.51 -16.75 16.01
N TYR A 34 17.81 -17.30 17.19
CA TYR A 34 16.78 -17.60 18.20
C TYR A 34 16.09 -16.33 18.68
N ARG A 35 16.84 -15.26 18.94
CA ARG A 35 16.26 -13.96 19.32
C ARG A 35 15.35 -13.41 18.22
N TRP A 36 15.79 -13.49 16.95
CA TRP A 36 14.97 -13.07 15.83
C TRP A 36 13.66 -13.89 15.71
N LEU A 37 13.69 -15.20 15.93
CA LEU A 37 12.49 -16.04 15.97
C LEU A 37 11.50 -15.63 17.09
N GLU A 38 12.03 -15.18 18.23
CA GLU A 38 11.23 -14.66 19.35
C GLU A 38 10.60 -13.30 19.01
N GLU A 39 11.41 -12.36 18.50
CA GLU A 39 10.97 -11.01 18.09
C GLU A 39 9.92 -11.04 16.97
N THR A 40 10.00 -12.04 16.09
CA THR A 40 9.03 -12.26 15.00
C THR A 40 7.80 -13.08 15.41
N GLY A 41 7.71 -13.52 16.67
CA GLY A 41 6.59 -14.31 17.19
C GLY A 41 6.54 -15.77 16.71
N LEU A 42 7.52 -16.21 15.91
CA LEU A 42 7.54 -17.55 15.31
C LEU A 42 7.62 -18.67 16.35
N LEU A 43 8.13 -18.39 17.55
CA LEU A 43 8.21 -19.36 18.66
C LEU A 43 6.89 -19.54 19.42
N HIS A 44 5.92 -18.64 19.27
CA HIS A 44 4.69 -18.63 20.06
C HIS A 44 3.44 -19.01 19.25
N ASP A 45 3.45 -18.82 17.92
CA ASP A 45 2.34 -19.16 17.04
C ASP A 45 2.37 -20.64 16.62
N SER A 46 2.05 -21.55 17.54
CA SER A 46 1.96 -22.99 17.25
C SER A 46 0.66 -23.42 16.56
N ASP A 47 -0.37 -22.56 16.50
CA ASP A 47 -1.70 -22.86 15.92
C ASP A 47 -1.90 -22.33 14.49
N ASP A 48 -0.87 -21.77 13.87
CA ASP A 48 -0.98 -21.25 12.51
C ASP A 48 -0.94 -22.41 11.50
N ALA A 49 -1.98 -22.54 10.68
CA ALA A 49 -2.15 -23.63 9.71
C ALA A 49 -1.09 -23.64 8.58
N LEU A 50 -0.19 -22.66 8.57
CA LEU A 50 0.85 -22.49 7.57
C LEU A 50 2.09 -23.33 7.89
N PRO A 51 2.68 -24.03 6.90
CA PRO A 51 3.97 -24.68 7.02
C PRO A 51 5.06 -23.74 7.55
N ILE A 52 5.94 -24.24 8.42
CA ILE A 52 6.99 -23.44 9.08
C ILE A 52 7.88 -22.67 8.08
N GLY A 53 8.20 -23.27 6.93
CA GLY A 53 8.98 -22.62 5.88
C GLY A 53 8.32 -21.35 5.34
N GLN A 54 7.00 -21.37 5.13
CA GLN A 54 6.25 -20.20 4.67
C GLN A 54 6.22 -19.11 5.74
N ARG A 55 6.02 -19.51 7.01
CA ARG A 55 6.02 -18.60 8.15
C ARG A 55 7.37 -17.89 8.30
N VAL A 56 8.47 -18.63 8.23
CA VAL A 56 9.83 -18.08 8.28
C VAL A 56 10.09 -17.16 7.09
N PHE A 57 9.76 -17.59 5.87
CA PHE A 57 9.97 -16.77 4.67
C PHE A 57 9.18 -15.45 4.73
N ARG A 58 7.92 -15.51 5.14
CA ARG A 58 7.08 -14.32 5.33
C ARG A 58 7.64 -13.39 6.41
N ALA A 59 8.11 -13.94 7.53
CA ALA A 59 8.73 -13.13 8.58
C ALA A 59 9.99 -12.40 8.07
N VAL A 60 10.81 -13.05 7.23
CA VAL A 60 11.96 -12.41 6.58
C VAL A 60 11.53 -11.25 5.68
N LEU A 61 10.47 -11.40 4.88
CA LEU A 61 9.97 -10.32 4.02
C LEU A 61 9.45 -9.12 4.83
N LEU A 62 8.77 -9.38 5.94
CA LEU A 62 8.10 -8.34 6.74
C LEU A 62 9.05 -7.61 7.71
N THR A 63 10.08 -8.30 8.22
CA THR A 63 11.00 -7.75 9.24
C THR A 63 12.41 -7.53 8.72
N GLY A 64 12.79 -8.19 7.62
CA GLY A 64 14.09 -8.01 6.99
C GLY A 64 14.16 -6.71 6.19
N ASP A 65 15.36 -6.17 6.05
CA ASP A 65 15.64 -5.00 5.19
C ASP A 65 15.76 -5.43 3.72
N VAL A 66 14.69 -6.01 3.19
CA VAL A 66 14.62 -6.50 1.80
C VAL A 66 14.27 -5.33 0.88
N TYR A 67 15.27 -4.63 0.34
CA TYR A 67 15.08 -3.39 -0.41
C TYR A 67 14.07 -3.49 -1.57
N TRP A 68 14.12 -4.58 -2.33
CA TRP A 68 13.21 -4.77 -3.48
C TRP A 68 11.77 -5.03 -3.06
N PHE A 69 11.52 -5.48 -1.82
CA PHE A 69 10.18 -5.88 -1.36
C PHE A 69 9.21 -4.70 -1.34
N ARG A 70 9.71 -3.49 -1.08
CA ARG A 70 8.91 -2.25 -1.10
C ARG A 70 8.25 -2.00 -2.46
N ASP A 71 8.90 -2.40 -3.54
CA ASP A 71 8.41 -2.23 -4.92
C ASP A 71 8.17 -3.58 -5.61
N ALA A 72 7.94 -4.64 -4.83
CA ALA A 72 7.64 -5.97 -5.36
C ALA A 72 6.42 -5.98 -6.29
N ASP A 73 5.47 -5.05 -6.10
CA ASP A 73 4.30 -4.89 -6.97
C ASP A 73 4.65 -4.46 -8.41
N LEU A 74 5.86 -3.96 -8.63
CA LEU A 74 6.40 -3.65 -9.95
C LEU A 74 7.34 -4.73 -10.47
N HIS A 75 8.16 -5.28 -9.58
CA HIS A 75 9.30 -6.12 -9.96
C HIS A 75 9.00 -7.61 -9.96
N VAL A 76 7.90 -8.04 -9.34
CA VAL A 76 7.53 -9.45 -9.18
C VAL A 76 6.07 -9.65 -9.58
N ARG A 77 5.80 -9.60 -10.88
CA ARG A 77 4.45 -9.71 -11.46
C ARG A 77 4.10 -11.13 -11.89
N GLU A 78 5.12 -11.95 -12.09
CA GLU A 78 4.98 -13.38 -12.40
C GLU A 78 6.06 -14.20 -11.65
N PRO A 79 5.87 -15.53 -11.48
CA PRO A 79 6.81 -16.35 -10.75
C PRO A 79 8.25 -16.28 -11.26
N ALA A 80 8.45 -16.15 -12.58
CA ALA A 80 9.77 -16.05 -13.20
C ALA A 80 10.52 -14.74 -12.85
N GLU A 81 9.83 -13.74 -12.32
CA GLU A 81 10.42 -12.46 -11.90
C GLU A 81 10.85 -12.46 -10.42
N VAL A 82 10.73 -13.58 -9.70
CA VAL A 82 11.19 -13.68 -8.31
C VAL A 82 12.71 -13.44 -8.24
N PRO A 83 13.18 -12.50 -7.37
CA PRO A 83 14.61 -12.26 -7.19
C PRO A 83 15.37 -13.53 -6.81
N ILE A 84 16.55 -13.73 -7.42
CA ILE A 84 17.33 -14.98 -7.30
C ILE A 84 17.67 -15.29 -5.83
N ASP A 85 18.01 -14.28 -5.04
CA ASP A 85 18.30 -14.39 -3.62
C ASP A 85 17.08 -14.85 -2.83
N ALA A 86 15.91 -14.26 -3.09
CA ALA A 86 14.63 -14.64 -2.49
C ALA A 86 14.24 -16.07 -2.86
N GLY A 87 14.35 -16.45 -4.13
CA GLY A 87 14.06 -17.80 -4.61
C GLY A 87 14.98 -18.86 -3.98
N ARG A 88 16.27 -18.58 -3.85
CA ARG A 88 17.22 -19.47 -3.15
C ARG A 88 16.88 -19.63 -1.68
N ALA A 89 16.60 -18.53 -0.98
CA ALA A 89 16.22 -18.56 0.43
C ALA A 89 14.92 -19.36 0.64
N ALA A 90 13.92 -19.15 -0.21
CA ALA A 90 12.65 -19.86 -0.16
C ALA A 90 12.82 -21.37 -0.45
N ALA A 91 13.68 -21.74 -1.39
CA ALA A 91 13.99 -23.14 -1.69
C ALA A 91 14.63 -23.86 -0.50
N VAL A 92 15.52 -23.20 0.27
CA VAL A 92 16.07 -23.75 1.52
C VAL A 92 14.97 -23.99 2.56
N LEU A 93 13.94 -23.15 2.56
CA LEU A 93 12.76 -23.28 3.42
C LEU A 93 11.71 -24.27 2.88
N GLY A 94 11.99 -24.94 1.75
CA GLY A 94 11.11 -25.94 1.15
C GLY A 94 9.95 -25.37 0.32
N LEU A 95 10.01 -24.10 -0.08
CA LEU A 95 9.01 -23.49 -0.95
C LEU A 95 9.34 -23.74 -2.42
N SER A 96 8.32 -24.00 -3.22
CA SER A 96 8.41 -23.92 -4.68
C SER A 96 8.48 -22.47 -5.16
N GLU A 97 8.88 -22.26 -6.42
CA GLU A 97 8.86 -20.94 -7.06
C GLU A 97 7.47 -20.28 -7.01
N LEU A 98 6.42 -21.06 -7.29
CA LEU A 98 5.04 -20.58 -7.20
C LEU A 98 4.65 -20.19 -5.77
N GLN A 99 5.01 -21.00 -4.77
CA GLN A 99 4.74 -20.67 -3.36
C GLN A 99 5.52 -19.43 -2.93
N THR A 100 6.75 -19.27 -3.39
CA THR A 100 7.59 -18.10 -3.13
C THR A 100 6.93 -16.83 -3.67
N TYR A 101 6.52 -16.87 -4.94
CA TYR A 101 5.77 -15.79 -5.58
C TYR A 101 4.49 -15.45 -4.80
N GLN A 102 3.70 -16.45 -4.43
CA GLN A 102 2.47 -16.28 -3.66
C GLN A 102 2.71 -15.65 -2.30
N GLU A 103 3.75 -16.07 -1.57
CA GLU A 103 4.09 -15.50 -0.27
C GLU A 103 4.55 -14.04 -0.37
N ILE A 104 5.34 -13.69 -1.40
CA ILE A 104 5.70 -12.30 -1.68
C ILE A 104 4.46 -11.45 -1.91
N HIS A 105 3.52 -11.94 -2.73
CA HIS A 105 2.27 -11.24 -3.04
C HIS A 105 1.37 -11.08 -1.82
N VAL A 106 1.20 -12.13 -1.01
CA VAL A 106 0.39 -12.09 0.21
C VAL A 106 0.98 -11.13 1.24
N ALA A 107 2.29 -11.22 1.47
CA ALA A 107 2.99 -10.34 2.40
C ALA A 107 2.88 -8.89 1.95
N ARG A 108 3.13 -8.61 0.66
CA ARG A 108 3.07 -7.25 0.12
C ARG A 108 1.64 -6.70 0.14
N GLY A 109 0.65 -7.49 -0.25
CA GLY A 109 -0.76 -7.06 -0.29
C GLY A 109 -1.28 -6.62 1.09
N LYS A 110 -0.87 -7.30 2.16
CA LYS A 110 -1.20 -6.91 3.54
C LYS A 110 -0.56 -5.57 3.94
N VAL A 111 0.74 -5.43 3.70
CA VAL A 111 1.48 -4.18 4.01
C VAL A 111 0.91 -3.01 3.21
N ASP A 112 0.70 -3.21 1.91
CA ASP A 112 0.18 -2.20 1.00
C ASP A 112 -1.25 -1.78 1.35
N SER A 113 -2.13 -2.70 1.79
CA SER A 113 -3.48 -2.35 2.22
C SER A 113 -3.49 -1.43 3.44
N ALA A 114 -2.76 -1.78 4.50
CA ALA A 114 -2.71 -0.96 5.72
C ALA A 114 -2.03 0.39 5.47
N GLU A 115 -0.93 0.39 4.72
CA GLU A 115 -0.20 1.61 4.39
C GLU A 115 -1.03 2.56 3.50
N ARG A 116 -1.69 2.03 2.46
CA ARG A 116 -2.58 2.83 1.60
C ARG A 116 -3.75 3.42 2.38
N SER A 117 -4.37 2.66 3.27
CA SER A 117 -5.47 3.19 4.10
C SER A 117 -5.00 4.35 4.98
N ARG A 118 -3.83 4.21 5.63
CA ARG A 118 -3.23 5.29 6.43
C ARG A 118 -2.88 6.53 5.59
N ILE A 119 -2.25 6.33 4.43
CA ILE A 119 -1.86 7.42 3.53
C ILE A 119 -3.10 8.12 2.94
N GLY A 120 -4.12 7.36 2.54
CA GLY A 120 -5.39 7.88 2.05
C GLY A 120 -6.07 8.78 3.06
N ALA A 121 -6.33 8.26 4.27
CA ALA A 121 -6.97 9.02 5.34
C ALA A 121 -6.20 10.29 5.73
N ALA A 122 -4.86 10.21 5.78
CA ALA A 122 -4.02 11.38 6.06
C ALA A 122 -4.09 12.42 4.93
N GLY A 123 -4.12 11.98 3.67
CA GLY A 123 -4.24 12.85 2.51
C GLY A 123 -5.59 13.58 2.45
N GLU A 124 -6.69 12.85 2.66
CA GLU A 124 -8.03 13.43 2.74
C GLU A 124 -8.12 14.49 3.83
N THR A 125 -7.68 14.15 5.05
CA THR A 125 -7.68 15.09 6.19
C THR A 125 -6.87 16.34 5.87
N ALA A 126 -5.65 16.18 5.38
CA ALA A 126 -4.79 17.31 5.03
C ALA A 126 -5.38 18.18 3.91
N LEU A 127 -6.08 17.58 2.94
CA LEU A 127 -6.74 18.32 1.88
C LEU A 127 -7.95 19.10 2.40
N VAL A 128 -8.78 18.50 3.27
CA VAL A 128 -9.91 19.20 3.90
C VAL A 128 -9.43 20.41 4.69
N ASP A 129 -8.38 20.25 5.52
CA ASP A 129 -7.80 21.33 6.31
C ASP A 129 -7.31 22.48 5.40
N LEU A 130 -6.56 22.12 4.36
CA LEU A 130 -6.04 23.07 3.39
C LEU A 130 -7.15 23.81 2.63
N LEU A 131 -8.20 23.12 2.21
CA LEU A 131 -9.34 23.74 1.50
C LEU A 131 -10.12 24.66 2.41
N SER A 132 -10.34 24.24 3.66
CA SER A 132 -11.06 25.01 4.69
C SER A 132 -10.34 26.32 5.03
N SER A 133 -9.01 26.32 5.03
CA SER A 133 -8.22 27.55 5.26
C SER A 133 -8.04 28.43 4.01
N SER A 134 -8.36 27.91 2.82
CA SER A 134 -7.99 28.55 1.54
C SER A 134 -9.18 29.08 0.75
N THR A 135 -10.41 28.76 1.15
CA THR A 135 -11.64 29.18 0.46
C THR A 135 -12.68 29.70 1.44
N THR A 136 -13.68 30.43 0.95
CA THR A 136 -14.89 30.75 1.73
C THR A 136 -16.05 29.81 1.40
N ALA A 137 -15.79 28.73 0.66
CA ALA A 137 -16.80 27.73 0.29
C ALA A 137 -17.10 26.82 1.50
N GLY A 138 -18.28 26.21 1.50
CA GLY A 138 -18.57 25.11 2.42
C GLY A 138 -17.77 23.88 2.00
N ILE A 139 -17.02 23.30 2.93
CA ILE A 139 -16.26 22.07 2.73
C ILE A 139 -16.90 20.95 3.56
N GLU A 140 -17.18 19.82 2.93
CA GLU A 140 -17.74 18.64 3.58
C GLU A 140 -16.83 17.45 3.31
N HIS A 141 -16.36 16.80 4.39
CA HIS A 141 -15.63 15.52 4.29
C HIS A 141 -16.65 14.38 4.28
N VAL A 142 -17.08 14.03 3.07
CA VAL A 142 -18.14 13.04 2.83
C VAL A 142 -17.70 11.65 3.26
N ALA A 143 -16.45 11.28 2.96
CA ALA A 143 -15.88 9.98 3.35
C ALA A 143 -15.89 9.75 4.88
N ALA A 144 -15.93 10.80 5.70
CA ALA A 144 -16.01 10.67 7.16
C ALA A 144 -17.34 10.07 7.65
N HIS A 145 -18.39 10.07 6.82
CA HIS A 145 -19.72 9.61 7.22
C HIS A 145 -20.48 8.82 6.15
N SER A 146 -19.98 8.71 4.92
CA SER A 146 -20.57 7.87 3.87
C SER A 146 -19.57 7.46 2.78
N ASP A 147 -19.48 6.16 2.53
CA ASP A 147 -18.74 5.55 1.42
C ASP A 147 -19.58 5.45 0.12
N GLY A 148 -20.88 5.73 0.21
CA GLY A 148 -21.85 5.53 -0.87
C GLY A 148 -21.88 6.64 -1.93
N TYR A 149 -21.19 7.76 -1.74
CA TYR A 149 -21.27 8.91 -2.66
C TYR A 149 -20.34 8.81 -3.87
N GLY A 150 -19.26 8.01 -3.79
CA GLY A 150 -18.26 7.86 -4.86
C GLY A 150 -17.35 9.08 -5.07
N TYR A 151 -17.23 9.91 -4.03
CA TYR A 151 -16.24 10.98 -3.86
C TYR A 151 -16.03 11.26 -2.36
N ASP A 152 -14.85 11.76 -2.01
CA ASP A 152 -14.43 11.92 -0.61
C ASP A 152 -14.81 13.28 -0.02
N ILE A 153 -14.73 14.35 -0.82
CA ILE A 153 -14.87 15.73 -0.35
C ILE A 153 -15.82 16.50 -1.26
N ALA A 154 -16.78 17.21 -0.68
CA ALA A 154 -17.65 18.14 -1.41
C ALA A 154 -17.28 19.60 -1.08
N VAL A 155 -17.25 20.43 -2.12
CA VAL A 155 -17.02 21.87 -2.02
C VAL A 155 -18.21 22.61 -2.60
N HIS A 156 -18.84 23.46 -1.80
CA HIS A 156 -20.08 24.17 -2.13
C HIS A 156 -19.90 25.69 -2.05
N ALA A 157 -20.16 26.38 -3.17
CA ALA A 157 -20.11 27.83 -3.25
C ALA A 157 -21.28 28.37 -4.10
N GLY A 158 -22.42 28.62 -3.47
CA GLY A 158 -23.63 29.06 -4.14
C GLY A 158 -24.12 28.03 -5.17
N ARG A 159 -24.06 28.37 -6.46
CA ARG A 159 -24.43 27.46 -7.56
C ARG A 159 -23.28 26.58 -8.06
N ARG A 160 -22.08 26.70 -7.47
CA ARG A 160 -20.91 25.93 -7.86
C ARG A 160 -20.71 24.79 -6.86
N SER A 161 -20.54 23.59 -7.41
CA SER A 161 -20.16 22.39 -6.68
C SER A 161 -18.90 21.80 -7.31
N LEU A 162 -18.06 21.23 -6.46
CA LEU A 162 -16.96 20.37 -6.84
C LEU A 162 -16.98 19.16 -5.90
N HIS A 163 -16.99 17.96 -6.48
CA HIS A 163 -16.93 16.71 -5.74
C HIS A 163 -15.57 16.09 -6.05
N ILE A 164 -14.76 15.90 -5.02
CA ILE A 164 -13.36 15.52 -5.12
C ILE A 164 -13.22 14.09 -4.66
N GLU A 165 -12.70 13.24 -5.53
CA GLU A 165 -12.08 11.96 -5.17
C GLU A 165 -10.59 12.19 -4.93
N ALA A 166 -10.10 11.95 -3.72
CA ALA A 166 -8.74 12.23 -3.30
C ALA A 166 -7.90 10.94 -3.23
N LYS A 167 -6.85 10.85 -4.05
CA LYS A 167 -5.90 9.71 -4.01
C LYS A 167 -4.53 10.18 -3.56
N ALA A 168 -4.07 9.71 -2.41
CA ALA A 168 -2.81 10.12 -1.81
C ALA A 168 -1.68 9.08 -1.99
N THR A 169 -0.44 9.55 -2.11
CA THR A 169 0.76 8.72 -2.20
C THR A 169 1.96 9.42 -1.55
N THR A 170 2.86 8.65 -0.93
CA THR A 170 4.18 9.14 -0.49
C THR A 170 5.26 8.91 -1.54
N ARG A 171 4.97 8.12 -2.58
CA ARG A 171 5.95 7.77 -3.62
C ARG A 171 6.24 8.97 -4.52
N ARG A 172 7.52 9.22 -4.79
CA ARG A 172 7.97 10.27 -5.72
C ARG A 172 8.00 9.74 -7.15
N ASN A 173 7.67 10.61 -8.12
CA ASN A 173 7.69 10.32 -9.56
C ASN A 173 6.82 9.14 -10.01
N ARG A 174 5.92 8.66 -9.15
CA ARG A 174 5.04 7.53 -9.42
C ARG A 174 3.65 7.84 -8.90
N LEU A 175 2.71 7.93 -9.82
CA LEU A 175 1.30 8.11 -9.51
C LEU A 175 0.55 6.84 -9.91
N THR A 176 0.32 5.98 -8.91
CA THR A 176 -0.53 4.80 -9.03
C THR A 176 -1.70 4.98 -8.07
N PHE A 177 -2.92 4.74 -8.54
CA PHE A 177 -4.09 4.66 -7.67
C PHE A 177 -5.02 3.54 -8.11
N PHE A 178 -5.97 3.22 -7.25
CA PHE A 178 -7.05 2.27 -7.54
C PHE A 178 -8.35 3.05 -7.62
N LEU A 179 -9.13 2.78 -8.67
CA LEU A 179 -10.46 3.35 -8.85
C LEU A 179 -11.48 2.22 -8.74
N SER A 180 -12.48 2.38 -7.87
CA SER A 180 -13.59 1.43 -7.78
C SER A 180 -14.57 1.63 -8.93
N ARG A 181 -15.37 0.60 -9.21
CA ARG A 181 -16.45 0.70 -10.20
C ARG A 181 -17.46 1.76 -9.81
N HIS A 182 -17.77 1.86 -8.52
CA HIS A 182 -18.68 2.86 -7.98
C HIS A 182 -18.19 4.29 -8.23
N GLU A 183 -16.92 4.59 -7.87
CA GLU A 183 -16.28 5.89 -8.14
C GLU A 183 -16.33 6.25 -9.63
N TYR A 184 -16.05 5.28 -10.51
CA TYR A 184 -16.11 5.49 -11.94
C TYR A 184 -17.52 5.82 -12.44
N GLU A 185 -18.55 5.08 -12.02
CA GLU A 185 -19.92 5.35 -12.46
C GLU A 185 -20.42 6.71 -11.94
N VAL A 186 -20.06 7.09 -10.71
CA VAL A 186 -20.33 8.43 -10.18
C VAL A 186 -19.63 9.49 -11.02
N MET A 187 -18.33 9.34 -11.29
CA MET A 187 -17.55 10.25 -12.14
C MET A 187 -18.20 10.47 -13.52
N ARG A 188 -18.74 9.42 -14.14
CA ARG A 188 -19.39 9.51 -15.45
C ARG A 188 -20.66 10.35 -15.41
N HIS A 189 -21.43 10.22 -14.35
CA HIS A 189 -22.74 10.86 -14.23
C HIS A 189 -22.70 12.23 -13.56
N ASP A 190 -21.68 12.50 -12.75
CA ASP A 190 -21.54 13.74 -12.02
C ASP A 190 -20.53 14.69 -12.71
N PRO A 191 -20.99 15.79 -13.35
CA PRO A 191 -20.10 16.77 -13.94
C PRO A 191 -19.31 17.57 -12.89
N SER A 192 -19.70 17.52 -11.61
CA SER A 192 -18.96 18.13 -10.50
C SER A 192 -17.78 17.29 -10.04
N TRP A 193 -17.71 16.02 -10.44
CA TRP A 193 -16.66 15.11 -10.00
C TRP A 193 -15.28 15.46 -10.57
N GLN A 194 -14.23 15.33 -9.77
CA GLN A 194 -12.84 15.50 -10.16
C GLN A 194 -11.92 14.60 -9.33
N LEU A 195 -11.01 13.90 -9.99
CA LEU A 195 -9.92 13.18 -9.32
C LEU A 195 -8.80 14.16 -8.96
N VAL A 196 -8.45 14.21 -7.68
CA VAL A 196 -7.33 14.96 -7.14
C VAL A 196 -6.32 13.98 -6.57
N VAL A 197 -5.05 14.18 -6.93
CA VAL A 197 -3.94 13.36 -6.48
C VAL A 197 -3.03 14.16 -5.58
N LEU A 198 -2.66 13.57 -4.44
CA LEU A 198 -1.87 14.21 -3.40
C LEU A 198 -0.55 13.49 -3.26
N GLN A 199 0.55 14.21 -3.41
CA GLN A 199 1.84 13.73 -2.97
C GLN A 199 2.08 14.19 -1.55
N LEU A 200 2.25 13.24 -0.63
CA LEU A 200 2.59 13.51 0.76
C LEU A 200 4.10 13.34 1.00
N THR A 201 4.62 14.07 1.98
CA THR A 201 5.94 13.82 2.56
C THR A 201 5.91 12.58 3.47
N ASP A 202 7.08 12.15 3.95
CA ASP A 202 7.17 11.06 4.95
C ASP A 202 6.47 11.43 6.27
N GLN A 203 6.31 12.73 6.53
CA GLN A 203 5.58 13.29 7.68
C GLN A 203 4.08 13.49 7.38
N LEU A 204 3.58 12.94 6.27
CA LEU A 204 2.19 13.02 5.84
C LEU A 204 1.66 14.44 5.59
N THR A 205 2.54 15.39 5.26
CA THR A 205 2.16 16.73 4.84
C THR A 205 2.06 16.82 3.32
N ILE A 206 1.14 17.63 2.79
CA ILE A 206 0.99 17.81 1.34
C ILE A 206 2.23 18.49 0.76
N ASN A 207 2.93 17.80 -0.14
CA ASN A 207 4.06 18.30 -0.91
C ASN A 207 3.64 18.80 -2.29
N ALA A 208 2.69 18.12 -2.94
CA ALA A 208 2.16 18.50 -4.24
C ALA A 208 0.71 18.07 -4.42
N ILE A 209 -0.03 18.81 -5.25
CA ILE A 209 -1.40 18.50 -5.64
C ILE A 209 -1.47 18.48 -7.17
N GLY A 210 -2.16 17.48 -7.71
CA GLY A 210 -2.48 17.42 -9.11
C GLY A 210 -3.93 17.01 -9.35
N SER A 211 -4.38 17.20 -10.58
CA SER A 211 -5.70 16.82 -11.05
C SER A 211 -5.58 15.95 -12.28
N VAL A 212 -6.32 14.84 -12.33
CA VAL A 212 -6.34 13.95 -13.50
C VAL A 212 -7.64 14.18 -14.26
N ALA A 213 -7.54 14.36 -15.58
CA ALA A 213 -8.69 14.62 -16.41
C ALA A 213 -9.62 13.40 -16.48
N ARG A 214 -10.93 13.62 -16.29
CA ARG A 214 -11.96 12.59 -16.42
C ARG A 214 -11.89 11.84 -17.74
N THR A 215 -11.76 12.57 -18.84
CA THR A 215 -11.69 12.00 -20.20
C THR A 215 -10.49 11.10 -20.39
N TRP A 216 -9.38 11.38 -19.70
CA TRP A 216 -8.21 10.50 -19.71
C TRP A 216 -8.49 9.22 -18.92
N ILE A 217 -9.09 9.32 -17.73
CA ILE A 217 -9.47 8.17 -16.89
C ILE A 217 -10.42 7.25 -17.66
N GLU A 218 -11.45 7.80 -18.29
CA GLU A 218 -12.44 7.04 -19.09
C GLU A 218 -11.77 6.21 -20.19
N ALA A 219 -10.69 6.70 -20.79
CA ALA A 219 -9.96 6.01 -21.84
C ALA A 219 -9.04 4.87 -21.34
N GLN A 220 -8.78 4.78 -20.04
CA GLN A 220 -7.89 3.75 -19.46
C GLN A 220 -8.63 2.56 -18.86
N LEU A 221 -9.92 2.71 -18.52
CA LEU A 221 -10.62 1.69 -17.76
C LEU A 221 -11.05 0.49 -18.63
N PRO A 222 -11.07 -0.72 -18.05
CA PRO A 222 -11.53 -1.90 -18.75
C PRO A 222 -13.02 -1.81 -19.08
N HIS A 223 -13.40 -2.49 -20.16
CA HIS A 223 -14.80 -2.74 -20.50
C HIS A 223 -15.21 -4.13 -20.03
N ASP A 224 -16.44 -4.26 -19.53
CA ASP A 224 -17.04 -5.55 -19.22
C ASP A 224 -17.21 -6.35 -20.52
N GLN A 225 -16.69 -7.58 -20.56
CA GLN A 225 -16.70 -8.41 -21.77
C GLN A 225 -17.98 -9.25 -21.91
N SER A 226 -18.77 -9.39 -20.84
CA SER A 226 -19.99 -10.20 -20.85
C SER A 226 -20.96 -9.71 -19.76
N PRO A 227 -22.26 -10.06 -19.83
CA PRO A 227 -23.22 -9.68 -18.80
C PRO A 227 -23.02 -10.39 -17.46
N TYR A 228 -22.16 -11.41 -17.40
CA TYR A 228 -21.93 -12.23 -16.20
C TYR A 228 -20.60 -11.93 -15.50
N GLY A 229 -19.75 -11.09 -16.11
CA GLY A 229 -18.47 -10.69 -15.55
C GLY A 229 -18.31 -9.18 -15.61
N ARG A 230 -18.09 -8.55 -14.46
CA ARG A 230 -17.84 -7.11 -14.35
C ARG A 230 -16.58 -6.84 -13.55
N TRP A 231 -15.89 -5.77 -13.89
CA TRP A 231 -14.77 -5.28 -13.07
C TRP A 231 -15.30 -4.47 -11.87
N GLU A 232 -14.63 -4.61 -10.72
CA GLU A 232 -14.98 -3.87 -9.49
C GLU A 232 -13.91 -2.85 -9.08
N THR A 233 -12.66 -3.11 -9.42
CA THR A 233 -11.55 -2.23 -9.06
C THR A 233 -10.52 -2.29 -10.18
N CYS A 234 -10.00 -1.14 -10.57
CA CYS A 234 -8.97 -1.01 -11.58
C CYS A 234 -7.76 -0.28 -10.99
N ARG A 235 -6.57 -0.84 -11.18
CA ARG A 235 -5.30 -0.15 -10.92
C ARG A 235 -4.99 0.74 -12.11
N ILE A 236 -4.70 2.01 -11.85
CA ILE A 236 -4.30 2.99 -12.86
C ILE A 236 -2.92 3.51 -12.52
N ASP A 237 -1.99 3.36 -13.46
CA ASP A 237 -0.67 3.97 -13.44
C ASP A 237 -0.69 5.20 -14.35
N VAL A 238 -0.51 6.40 -13.78
CA VAL A 238 -0.61 7.67 -14.49
C VAL A 238 0.76 8.09 -15.02
N PRO A 239 0.95 8.21 -16.34
CA PRO A 239 2.20 8.69 -16.92
C PRO A 239 2.50 10.15 -16.56
N PRO A 240 3.79 10.56 -16.58
CA PRO A 240 4.16 11.96 -16.46
C PRO A 240 3.40 12.84 -17.47
N GLY A 241 2.93 14.00 -17.02
CA GLY A 241 2.22 14.97 -17.86
C GLY A 241 0.70 14.76 -17.98
N GLN A 242 0.15 13.66 -17.48
CA GLN A 242 -1.31 13.45 -17.46
C GLN A 242 -2.01 14.09 -16.25
N ALA A 243 -1.26 14.38 -15.18
CA ALA A 243 -1.74 15.16 -14.05
C ALA A 243 -1.42 16.65 -14.26
N VAL A 244 -2.43 17.50 -14.16
CA VAL A 244 -2.29 18.96 -14.19
C VAL A 244 -2.01 19.45 -12.76
N SER A 245 -1.06 20.38 -12.59
CA SER A 245 -0.75 20.96 -11.28
C SER A 245 -1.97 21.65 -10.66
N GLY A 246 -2.18 21.47 -9.36
CA GLY A 246 -3.27 22.07 -8.60
C GLY A 246 -4.67 21.52 -8.88
N ILE A 247 -5.70 22.30 -8.53
CA ILE A 247 -7.12 21.97 -8.71
C ILE A 247 -7.79 23.11 -9.48
N PRO A 248 -7.69 23.15 -10.82
CA PRO A 248 -8.11 24.32 -11.61
C PRO A 248 -9.56 24.76 -11.38
N ARG A 249 -10.47 23.81 -11.10
CA ARG A 249 -11.89 24.10 -10.83
C ARG A 249 -12.11 24.89 -9.55
N LEU A 250 -11.17 24.87 -8.61
CA LEU A 250 -11.22 25.68 -7.39
C LEU A 250 -10.74 27.10 -7.57
N ALA A 251 -9.99 27.42 -8.63
CA ALA A 251 -9.35 28.73 -8.80
C ALA A 251 -10.30 29.93 -8.53
N PRO A 252 -11.58 29.92 -8.97
CA PRO A 252 -12.50 31.02 -8.68
C PRO A 252 -12.99 31.12 -7.22
N LEU A 253 -12.79 30.09 -6.41
CA LEU A 253 -13.24 29.97 -5.02
C LEU A 253 -12.10 30.24 -4.02
N LEU A 254 -10.86 30.28 -4.50
CA LEU A 254 -9.69 30.49 -3.66
C LEU A 254 -9.62 31.94 -3.17
N THR A 255 -9.29 32.11 -1.89
CA THR A 255 -8.92 33.41 -1.34
C THR A 255 -7.58 33.90 -1.92
N PRO A 256 -7.27 35.21 -1.86
CA PRO A 256 -5.98 35.73 -2.33
C PRO A 256 -4.77 35.06 -1.66
N GLY A 257 -4.87 34.74 -0.36
CA GLY A 257 -3.82 34.09 0.43
C GLY A 257 -3.73 32.57 0.26
N ALA A 258 -4.58 31.94 -0.57
CA ALA A 258 -4.54 30.50 -0.78
C ALA A 258 -3.16 30.02 -1.26
N PRO A 259 -2.65 28.89 -0.78
CA PRO A 259 -1.36 28.34 -1.21
C PRO A 259 -1.28 28.08 -2.72
N ALA A 260 -0.10 28.29 -3.31
CA ALA A 260 0.14 28.13 -4.75
C ALA A 260 -0.16 26.72 -5.26
N LEU A 261 0.07 25.70 -4.42
CA LEU A 261 -0.22 24.29 -4.71
C LEU A 261 -1.69 24.00 -5.06
N LEU A 262 -2.65 24.84 -4.66
CA LEU A 262 -4.06 24.70 -5.09
C LEU A 262 -4.32 25.28 -6.49
N ARG A 263 -3.50 26.24 -6.93
CA ARG A 263 -3.62 26.93 -8.22
C ARG A 263 -2.88 26.21 -9.34
N GLY A 264 -1.79 25.54 -8.99
CA GLY A 264 -0.90 24.87 -9.92
C GLY A 264 0.36 25.65 -10.21
#